data_AF-A0A2P5X2C0-F1
#
_entry.id   AF-A0A2P5X2C0-F1
#
_cell.length_a   1.000
_cell.length_b   1.000
_cell.length_c   1.000
_cell.angle_alpha   90.00
_cell.angle_beta   90.00
_cell.angle_gamma   90.00
#
_symmetry.space_group_name_H-M   'P 1'
#
loop_
_entity.id
_entity.type
_entity.pdbx_description
1 polymer ?
#
loop_
_entity_poly.entity_id
_entity_poly.type
_entity_poly.pdbx_seq_one_letter_code
_entity_poly.pdbx_strand_id
1 'polypeptide(L)'
;MPALKISKKSNSFHGISNVETAGFCSTPWNAILHVLVKGNMSARQCDAALQQGFYKGKCNSQDVEAIVASVVKRRFNDKPRVAAGLIRLFFHDCFVNGCDASILLDGDSSEKTAPPNLSVSGYDVIDEAKGLLEEACAGIVSCADIIAIAARDAVQLSGGGRYEVQTGRRDGFVSLASNVDLPSPRFSVSQSADAFSKKGIGLTDMVLLLGGHTIGFTNCSLFRDRLYNFDNTGKPDPTMDPLLVMKLRLICPQNSPATRTPVSLDQNLASTFIVDNSFYKQIRLGRGILQIDQALALDPLTNNTVASLANGNDFLARFGQAMVKLGAVDVLTDSQGEIRESCHLKNKPRSTFLFG
;
A
#
# COMPACT_ATOMS: atom_id res chain seq x y z
N MET A 1 15.59 -55.56 -18.74
CA MET A 1 15.14 -56.08 -17.41
C MET A 1 16.38 -56.29 -16.55
N PRO A 2 16.32 -56.16 -15.21
CA PRO A 2 15.22 -55.68 -14.36
C PRO A 2 15.30 -54.14 -14.13
N ALA A 3 14.29 -53.36 -13.74
CA ALA A 3 12.94 -53.58 -13.18
C ALA A 3 12.85 -53.70 -11.63
N LEU A 4 12.83 -52.55 -10.95
CA LEU A 4 12.38 -52.25 -9.57
C LEU A 4 11.89 -50.76 -9.64
N LYS A 5 10.64 -50.31 -9.40
CA LYS A 5 9.60 -50.61 -8.37
C LYS A 5 10.23 -50.59 -6.96
N ILE A 6 9.80 -49.86 -5.93
CA ILE A 6 8.50 -49.30 -5.49
C ILE A 6 8.82 -47.89 -4.86
N SER A 7 8.03 -46.81 -4.85
CA SER A 7 6.56 -46.61 -4.95
C SER A 7 6.18 -45.22 -5.54
N LYS A 8 4.87 -44.91 -5.55
CA LYS A 8 4.30 -43.55 -5.41
C LYS A 8 3.37 -43.54 -4.19
N LYS A 9 3.60 -42.67 -3.19
CA LYS A 9 2.58 -42.40 -2.16
C LYS A 9 1.69 -41.26 -2.62
N SER A 10 0.46 -41.60 -3.01
CA SER A 10 -0.64 -40.67 -3.13
C SER A 10 -1.15 -40.32 -1.74
N ASN A 11 -0.82 -39.13 -1.23
CA ASN A 11 -1.54 -38.57 -0.09
C ASN A 11 -2.76 -37.80 -0.61
N SER A 12 -3.91 -38.46 -0.60
CA SER A 12 -5.20 -37.79 -0.71
C SER A 12 -5.44 -36.97 0.56
N PHE A 13 -5.30 -35.65 0.49
CA PHE A 13 -5.93 -34.80 1.49
C PHE A 13 -7.41 -34.69 1.14
N HIS A 14 -8.24 -35.34 1.98
CA HIS A 14 -9.68 -35.13 1.96
C HIS A 14 -9.98 -33.65 2.23
N GLY A 15 -11.00 -33.13 1.55
CA GLY A 15 -11.35 -31.72 1.64
C GLY A 15 -11.80 -31.31 3.04
N ILE A 16 -11.39 -30.13 3.45
CA ILE A 16 -12.15 -29.30 4.38
C ILE A 16 -12.56 -28.08 3.57
N SER A 17 -13.82 -28.08 3.13
CA SER A 17 -14.46 -26.93 2.49
C SER A 17 -14.64 -25.84 3.55
N ASN A 18 -13.68 -24.94 3.66
CA ASN A 18 -13.80 -23.75 4.48
C ASN A 18 -14.78 -22.78 3.81
N VAL A 19 -16.04 -22.93 4.25
CA VAL A 19 -17.17 -21.99 4.22
C VAL A 19 -16.83 -20.63 3.60
N GLU A 20 -17.40 -20.38 2.41
CA GLU A 20 -17.59 -19.03 1.91
C GLU A 20 -18.48 -18.27 2.90
N THR A 21 -17.91 -17.33 3.66
CA THR A 21 -18.71 -16.25 4.27
C THR A 21 -19.01 -15.20 3.21
N ALA A 22 -19.67 -15.62 2.13
CA ALA A 22 -20.43 -14.71 1.31
C ALA A 22 -21.55 -14.14 2.19
N GLY A 23 -21.64 -12.81 2.27
CA GLY A 23 -22.70 -12.13 3.03
C GLY A 23 -24.05 -12.31 2.34
N PHE A 24 -24.69 -13.47 2.52
CA PHE A 24 -26.04 -13.71 2.03
C PHE A 24 -27.02 -12.77 2.74
N CYS A 25 -27.47 -11.75 2.04
CA CYS A 25 -28.61 -10.93 2.44
C CYS A 25 -29.88 -11.79 2.34
N SER A 26 -30.20 -12.52 3.40
CA SER A 26 -31.34 -13.44 3.44
C SER A 26 -32.65 -12.68 3.61
N THR A 27 -33.59 -12.92 2.69
CA THR A 27 -34.98 -12.49 2.81
C THR A 27 -35.82 -13.60 3.44
N PRO A 28 -36.63 -13.32 4.48
CA PRO A 28 -37.58 -14.30 5.01
C PRO A 28 -38.93 -14.21 4.27
N TRP A 29 -39.22 -15.21 3.44
CA TRP A 29 -40.58 -15.69 3.16
C TRP A 29 -40.85 -16.88 4.13
N ASN A 30 -42.00 -17.07 4.78
CA ASN A 30 -43.34 -16.49 4.63
C ASN A 30 -44.04 -16.32 5.99
N ALA A 31 -44.88 -15.29 6.12
CA ALA A 31 -46.11 -15.35 6.92
C ALA A 31 -47.12 -14.34 6.35
N ILE A 32 -48.28 -14.81 5.88
CA ILE A 32 -49.30 -13.95 5.28
C ILE A 32 -50.14 -13.30 6.37
N LEU A 33 -50.11 -11.96 6.44
CA LEU A 33 -51.13 -11.16 7.09
C LEU A 33 -51.26 -9.82 6.38
N HIS A 34 -52.45 -9.53 5.84
CA HIS A 34 -52.72 -8.29 5.11
C HIS A 34 -52.79 -7.11 6.09
N VAL A 35 -51.71 -6.33 6.15
CA VAL A 35 -51.74 -4.96 6.70
C VAL A 35 -51.23 -4.01 5.61
N LEU A 36 -52.12 -3.16 5.10
CA LEU A 36 -51.78 -2.12 4.12
C LEU A 36 -51.03 -0.96 4.78
N VAL A 37 -49.78 -1.19 5.15
CA VAL A 37 -48.86 -0.10 5.51
C VAL A 37 -48.31 0.51 4.22
N LYS A 38 -48.59 1.79 3.97
CA LYS A 38 -47.86 2.60 2.97
C LYS A 38 -46.45 2.88 3.48
N GLY A 39 -45.59 1.88 3.49
CA GLY A 39 -44.18 2.02 3.81
C GLY A 39 -43.42 2.55 2.59
N ASN A 40 -42.68 3.64 2.76
CA ASN A 40 -41.65 4.00 1.78
C ASN A 40 -40.63 2.86 1.73
N MET A 41 -40.52 2.19 0.57
CA MET A 41 -39.41 1.29 0.31
C MET A 41 -38.13 2.12 0.18
N SER A 42 -37.46 2.36 1.31
CA SER A 42 -36.02 2.59 1.29
C SER A 42 -35.39 1.34 0.69
N ALA A 43 -34.95 1.45 -0.56
CA ALA A 43 -34.04 0.47 -1.12
C ALA A 43 -32.82 0.42 -0.19
N ARG A 44 -32.56 -0.75 0.40
CA ARG A 44 -31.28 -0.98 1.07
C ARG A 44 -30.23 -0.92 -0.02
N GLN A 45 -29.48 0.18 -0.05
CA GLN A 45 -28.25 0.26 -0.83
C GLN A 45 -27.33 -0.84 -0.28
N CYS A 46 -27.10 -1.88 -1.08
CA CYS A 46 -26.05 -2.84 -0.78
C CYS A 46 -24.75 -2.15 -1.19
N ASP A 47 -24.06 -1.53 -0.24
CA ASP A 47 -22.72 -0.99 -0.48
C ASP A 47 -21.84 -2.12 -1.07
N ALA A 48 -21.37 -1.94 -2.29
CA ALA A 48 -20.59 -2.95 -3.01
C ALA A 48 -19.20 -3.08 -2.40
N ALA A 49 -19.09 -3.96 -1.41
CA ALA A 49 -17.83 -4.33 -0.77
C ALA A 49 -16.76 -4.71 -1.82
N LEU A 50 -15.52 -4.28 -1.55
CA LEU A 50 -14.37 -4.63 -2.37
C LEU A 50 -14.25 -6.16 -2.51
N GLN A 51 -14.01 -6.65 -3.72
CA GLN A 51 -13.95 -8.08 -4.01
C GLN A 51 -12.80 -8.45 -4.95
N GLN A 52 -12.32 -9.68 -4.84
CA GLN A 52 -11.31 -10.21 -5.77
C GLN A 52 -11.93 -10.39 -7.16
N GLY A 53 -11.24 -9.96 -8.22
CA GLY A 53 -11.74 -10.06 -9.58
C GLY A 53 -12.99 -9.23 -9.87
N PHE A 54 -13.17 -8.07 -9.23
CA PHE A 54 -14.30 -7.15 -9.47
C PHE A 54 -14.55 -6.82 -10.95
N TYR A 55 -13.48 -6.83 -11.77
CA TYR A 55 -13.52 -6.51 -13.20
C TYR A 55 -13.79 -7.71 -14.13
N LYS A 56 -13.94 -8.94 -13.61
CA LYS A 56 -14.25 -10.12 -14.43
C LYS A 56 -15.57 -9.90 -15.20
N GLY A 57 -15.49 -9.96 -16.53
CA GLY A 57 -16.62 -9.71 -17.43
C GLY A 57 -17.05 -8.24 -17.59
N LYS A 58 -16.35 -7.28 -16.95
CA LYS A 58 -16.64 -5.83 -17.10
C LYS A 58 -15.77 -5.14 -18.16
N CYS A 59 -14.56 -5.64 -18.38
CA CYS A 59 -13.58 -5.08 -19.33
C CYS A 59 -13.54 -5.91 -20.63
N ASN A 60 -14.69 -6.13 -21.27
CA ASN A 60 -14.79 -7.01 -22.45
C ASN A 60 -14.17 -8.40 -22.16
N SER A 61 -13.28 -8.89 -23.03
CA SER A 61 -12.47 -10.10 -22.85
C SER A 61 -11.05 -9.82 -22.30
N GLN A 62 -10.78 -8.60 -21.81
CA GLN A 62 -9.46 -8.17 -21.37
C GLN A 62 -9.27 -8.40 -19.86
N ASP A 63 -8.07 -8.82 -19.47
CA ASP A 63 -7.69 -8.98 -18.07
C ASP A 63 -7.04 -7.69 -17.56
N VAL A 64 -7.79 -6.95 -16.74
CA VAL A 64 -7.37 -5.69 -16.12
C VAL A 64 -6.10 -5.85 -15.29
N GLU A 65 -6.00 -6.94 -14.50
CA GLU A 65 -4.81 -7.16 -13.67
C GLU A 65 -3.60 -7.51 -14.54
N ALA A 66 -3.77 -8.26 -15.62
CA ALA A 66 -2.70 -8.57 -16.56
C ALA A 66 -2.17 -7.32 -17.28
N ILE A 67 -3.05 -6.38 -17.66
CA ILE A 67 -2.65 -5.10 -18.28
C ILE A 67 -1.78 -4.30 -17.30
N VAL A 68 -2.24 -4.06 -16.07
CA VAL A 68 -1.46 -3.32 -15.05
C VAL A 68 -0.14 -4.04 -14.74
N ALA A 69 -0.17 -5.37 -14.52
CA ALA A 69 1.02 -6.16 -14.27
C ALA A 69 2.05 -6.08 -15.41
N SER A 70 1.61 -5.97 -16.67
CA SER A 70 2.51 -5.82 -17.82
C SER A 70 3.29 -4.50 -17.79
N VAL A 71 2.64 -3.40 -17.39
CA VAL A 71 3.27 -2.08 -17.24
C VAL A 71 4.25 -2.11 -16.08
N VAL A 72 3.81 -2.54 -14.89
CA VAL A 72 4.65 -2.61 -13.69
C VAL A 72 5.88 -3.49 -13.92
N LYS A 73 5.72 -4.67 -14.53
CA LYS A 73 6.84 -5.57 -14.87
C LYS A 73 7.85 -4.91 -15.82
N ARG A 74 7.38 -4.21 -16.85
CA ARG A 74 8.24 -3.52 -17.82
C ARG A 74 9.00 -2.37 -17.16
N ARG A 75 8.35 -1.58 -16.31
CA ARG A 75 8.99 -0.49 -15.54
C ARG A 75 9.95 -1.02 -14.48
N PHE A 76 9.66 -2.16 -13.84
CA PHE A 76 10.53 -2.82 -12.87
C PHE A 76 11.80 -3.37 -13.54
N ASN A 77 11.69 -3.97 -14.72
CA ASN A 77 12.84 -4.47 -15.48
C ASN A 77 13.79 -3.35 -15.94
N ASP A 78 13.28 -2.14 -16.20
CA ASP A 78 14.11 -0.94 -16.45
C ASP A 78 14.72 -0.40 -15.15
N LYS A 79 13.90 -0.21 -14.11
CA LYS A 79 14.30 0.40 -12.83
C LYS A 79 13.63 -0.29 -11.64
N PRO A 80 14.29 -1.27 -10.99
CA PRO A 80 13.70 -2.01 -9.85
C PRO A 80 13.20 -1.13 -8.69
N ARG A 81 13.82 0.04 -8.50
CA ARG A 81 13.38 1.07 -7.52
C ARG A 81 11.92 1.52 -7.69
N VAL A 82 11.30 1.32 -8.86
CA VAL A 82 9.89 1.63 -9.09
C VAL A 82 8.97 0.89 -8.11
N ALA A 83 9.34 -0.32 -7.67
CA ALA A 83 8.53 -1.10 -6.74
C ALA A 83 8.33 -0.39 -5.39
N ALA A 84 9.41 0.15 -4.83
CA ALA A 84 9.35 0.97 -3.61
C ALA A 84 8.51 2.24 -3.82
N GLY A 85 8.57 2.85 -5.01
CA GLY A 85 7.75 3.99 -5.39
C GLY A 85 6.26 3.67 -5.36
N LEU A 86 5.85 2.56 -5.99
CA LEU A 86 4.45 2.13 -6.08
C LEU A 86 3.86 1.70 -4.72
N ILE A 87 4.64 0.96 -3.92
CA ILE A 87 4.24 0.60 -2.54
C ILE A 87 4.02 1.87 -1.70
N ARG A 88 4.93 2.85 -1.82
CA ARG A 88 4.82 4.13 -1.11
C ARG A 88 3.66 4.98 -1.63
N LEU A 89 3.43 5.03 -2.95
CA LEU A 89 2.29 5.73 -3.55
C LEU A 89 0.96 5.22 -2.99
N PHE A 90 0.81 3.89 -2.88
CA PHE A 90 -0.39 3.28 -2.30
C PHE A 90 -0.58 3.59 -0.81
N PHE A 91 0.50 3.59 0.00
CA PHE A 91 0.42 4.04 1.39
C PHE A 91 0.01 5.51 1.50
N HIS A 92 0.63 6.38 0.69
CA HIS A 92 0.37 7.81 0.69
C HIS A 92 -1.06 8.15 0.25
N ASP A 93 -1.61 7.42 -0.73
CA ASP A 93 -3.01 7.51 -1.13
C ASP A 93 -3.93 7.11 0.04
N CYS A 94 -3.87 5.84 0.47
CA CYS A 94 -4.75 5.29 1.49
C CYS A 94 -4.75 6.04 2.84
N PHE A 95 -3.66 6.73 3.20
CA PHE A 95 -3.62 7.54 4.42
C PHE A 95 -4.29 8.92 4.29
N VAL A 96 -4.42 9.48 3.09
CA VAL A 96 -4.98 10.82 2.87
C VAL A 96 -6.36 10.69 2.23
N ASN A 97 -7.41 11.06 2.97
CA ASN A 97 -8.83 10.88 2.60
C ASN A 97 -9.32 9.42 2.42
N GLY A 98 -8.45 8.46 2.06
CA GLY A 98 -8.76 7.05 1.84
C GLY A 98 -8.07 6.52 0.58
N CYS A 99 -8.24 5.24 0.25
CA CYS A 99 -7.70 4.73 -1.02
C CYS A 99 -8.61 5.15 -2.20
N ASP A 100 -8.58 6.43 -2.56
CA ASP A 100 -9.45 7.05 -3.57
C ASP A 100 -8.67 7.68 -4.74
N ALA A 101 -7.35 7.47 -4.83
CA ALA A 101 -6.48 8.06 -5.84
C ALA A 101 -6.53 9.61 -5.89
N SER A 102 -6.89 10.29 -4.79
CA SER A 102 -6.80 11.75 -4.64
C SER A 102 -5.38 12.27 -4.86
N ILE A 103 -4.36 11.51 -4.47
CA ILE A 103 -2.95 11.86 -4.66
C ILE A 103 -2.55 11.99 -6.15
N LEU A 104 -3.31 11.40 -7.07
CA LEU A 104 -3.03 11.49 -8.51
C LEU A 104 -3.51 12.80 -9.15
N LEU A 105 -4.43 13.54 -8.52
CA LEU A 105 -4.94 14.81 -9.07
C LEU A 105 -3.85 15.88 -9.11
N ASP A 106 -3.81 16.62 -10.22
CA ASP A 106 -2.92 17.77 -10.40
C ASP A 106 -3.59 19.11 -10.04
N GLY A 107 -2.78 20.05 -9.57
CA GLY A 107 -3.19 21.42 -9.26
C GLY A 107 -2.24 22.09 -8.27
N ASP A 108 -2.21 23.43 -8.27
CA ASP A 108 -1.27 24.24 -7.47
C ASP A 108 -1.41 24.09 -5.95
N SER A 109 -2.54 23.51 -5.50
CA SER A 109 -2.83 23.18 -4.10
C SER A 109 -3.08 21.69 -3.88
N SER A 110 -2.85 20.82 -4.88
CA SER A 110 -3.10 19.38 -4.76
C SER A 110 -2.11 18.70 -3.81
N GLU A 111 -2.44 17.48 -3.39
CA GLU A 111 -1.61 16.71 -2.46
C GLU A 111 -0.18 16.52 -2.94
N LYS A 112 0.08 16.50 -4.25
CA LYS A 112 1.44 16.40 -4.81
C LYS A 112 2.36 17.54 -4.36
N THR A 113 1.80 18.70 -4.00
CA THR A 113 2.56 19.86 -3.52
C THR A 113 2.90 19.79 -2.02
N ALA A 114 2.28 18.88 -1.26
CA ALA A 114 2.57 18.71 0.17
C ALA A 114 4.00 18.19 0.40
N PRO A 115 4.74 18.65 1.43
CA PRO A 115 6.14 18.28 1.64
C PRO A 115 6.45 16.76 1.66
N PRO A 116 5.61 15.87 2.23
CA PRO A 116 5.84 14.43 2.16
C PRO A 116 5.76 13.85 0.73
N ASN A 117 4.92 14.46 -0.12
CA ASN A 117 4.54 13.98 -1.44
C ASN A 117 5.49 14.46 -2.56
N LEU A 118 6.28 15.51 -2.32
CA LEU A 118 7.36 16.00 -3.21
C LEU A 118 8.44 14.96 -3.58
N SER A 119 8.39 13.76 -3.00
CA SER A 119 9.31 12.64 -3.21
C SER A 119 8.60 11.32 -3.54
N VAL A 120 7.27 11.33 -3.73
CA VAL A 120 6.50 10.17 -4.21
C VAL A 120 6.73 10.03 -5.72
N SER A 121 6.77 8.79 -6.20
CA SER A 121 7.05 8.46 -7.60
C SER A 121 6.20 7.28 -8.04
N GLY A 122 6.09 7.07 -9.35
CA GLY A 122 5.25 6.00 -9.93
C GLY A 122 3.93 6.50 -10.52
N TYR A 123 3.62 7.80 -10.42
CA TYR A 123 2.49 8.44 -11.12
C TYR A 123 2.45 8.02 -12.60
N ASP A 124 3.59 8.15 -13.29
CA ASP A 124 3.78 7.81 -14.70
C ASP A 124 3.55 6.32 -15.05
N VAL A 125 3.57 5.43 -14.06
CA VAL A 125 3.24 4.00 -14.21
C VAL A 125 1.72 3.80 -14.12
N ILE A 126 1.05 4.53 -13.23
CA ILE A 126 -0.40 4.54 -13.10
C ILE A 126 -1.04 5.17 -14.33
N ASP A 127 -0.49 6.29 -14.80
CA ASP A 127 -0.98 7.03 -15.98
C ASP A 127 -0.85 6.17 -17.26
N GLU A 128 0.28 5.46 -17.43
CA GLU A 128 0.47 4.52 -18.54
C GLU A 128 -0.49 3.32 -18.47
N ALA A 129 -0.65 2.71 -17.29
CA ALA A 129 -1.60 1.62 -17.10
C ALA A 129 -3.04 2.09 -17.34
N LYS A 130 -3.38 3.31 -16.94
CA LYS A 130 -4.69 3.92 -17.18
C LYS A 130 -4.96 4.12 -18.67
N GLY A 131 -4.00 4.65 -19.43
CA GLY A 131 -4.14 4.82 -20.88
C GLY A 131 -4.48 3.51 -21.60
N LEU A 132 -3.73 2.43 -21.32
CA LEU A 132 -3.99 1.10 -21.89
C LEU A 132 -5.35 0.52 -21.45
N LEU A 133 -5.81 0.82 -20.23
CA LEU A 133 -7.11 0.37 -19.75
C LEU A 133 -8.28 1.15 -20.37
N GLU A 134 -8.13 2.45 -20.63
CA GLU A 134 -9.15 3.21 -21.35
C GLU A 134 -9.25 2.81 -22.84
N GLU A 135 -8.11 2.49 -23.49
CA GLU A 135 -8.11 1.90 -24.83
C GLU A 135 -8.81 0.53 -24.87
N ALA A 136 -8.66 -0.29 -23.81
CA ALA A 136 -9.23 -1.63 -23.71
C ALA A 136 -10.72 -1.65 -23.28
N CYS A 137 -11.10 -0.77 -22.36
CA CYS A 137 -12.44 -0.70 -21.76
C CYS A 137 -12.68 0.67 -21.06
N ALA A 138 -12.84 1.72 -21.88
CA ALA A 138 -13.08 3.09 -21.43
C ALA A 138 -14.14 3.23 -20.31
N GLY A 139 -13.78 3.98 -19.27
CA GLY A 139 -14.65 4.32 -18.13
C GLY A 139 -14.96 3.18 -17.17
N ILE A 140 -14.25 2.04 -17.25
CA ILE A 140 -14.50 0.86 -16.40
C ILE A 140 -13.64 0.83 -15.14
N VAL A 141 -12.34 1.11 -15.23
CA VAL A 141 -11.37 0.87 -14.14
C VAL A 141 -10.96 2.17 -13.44
N SER A 142 -11.14 2.25 -12.11
CA SER A 142 -10.73 3.42 -11.32
C SER A 142 -9.21 3.54 -11.21
N CYS A 143 -8.70 4.75 -11.05
CA CYS A 143 -7.28 4.94 -10.78
C CYS A 143 -6.88 4.38 -9.40
N ALA A 144 -7.78 4.46 -8.42
CA ALA A 144 -7.60 3.86 -7.08
C ALA A 144 -7.31 2.35 -7.13
N ASP A 145 -8.01 1.59 -7.97
CA ASP A 145 -7.72 0.17 -8.15
C ASP A 145 -6.42 -0.07 -8.93
N ILE A 146 -6.04 0.79 -9.88
CA ILE A 146 -4.75 0.69 -10.58
C ILE A 146 -3.60 0.86 -9.60
N ILE A 147 -3.67 1.80 -8.64
CA ILE A 147 -2.65 1.93 -7.58
C ILE A 147 -2.56 0.63 -6.77
N ALA A 148 -3.69 0.09 -6.30
CA ALA A 148 -3.73 -1.11 -5.47
C ALA A 148 -3.16 -2.36 -6.19
N ILE A 149 -3.55 -2.56 -7.46
CA ILE A 149 -3.02 -3.64 -8.30
C ILE A 149 -1.52 -3.44 -8.53
N ALA A 150 -1.08 -2.23 -8.86
CA ALA A 150 0.31 -1.93 -9.16
C ALA A 150 1.24 -2.12 -7.94
N ALA A 151 0.77 -1.77 -6.73
CA ALA A 151 1.49 -2.03 -5.49
C ALA A 151 1.64 -3.54 -5.21
N ARG A 152 0.61 -4.36 -5.51
CA ARG A 152 0.69 -5.82 -5.39
C ARG A 152 1.67 -6.44 -6.37
N ASP A 153 1.64 -6.03 -7.63
CA ASP A 153 2.57 -6.54 -8.64
C ASP A 153 4.02 -6.07 -8.35
N ALA A 154 4.21 -4.87 -7.81
CA ALA A 154 5.49 -4.38 -7.30
C ALA A 154 6.06 -5.25 -6.16
N VAL A 155 5.23 -5.61 -5.16
CA VAL A 155 5.63 -6.51 -4.08
C VAL A 155 6.01 -7.90 -4.62
N GLN A 156 5.21 -8.46 -5.53
CA GLN A 156 5.46 -9.77 -6.11
C GLN A 156 6.77 -9.82 -6.91
N LEU A 157 6.99 -8.85 -7.80
CA LEU A 157 8.20 -8.76 -8.63
C LEU A 157 9.48 -8.59 -7.78
N SER A 158 9.33 -7.99 -6.61
CA SER A 158 10.40 -7.80 -5.62
C SER A 158 10.58 -8.99 -4.67
N GLY A 159 10.00 -10.16 -4.97
CA GLY A 159 10.15 -11.37 -4.16
C GLY A 159 9.23 -11.47 -2.93
N GLY A 160 8.38 -10.47 -2.67
CA GLY A 160 7.49 -10.43 -1.50
C GLY A 160 6.27 -11.38 -1.56
N GLY A 161 6.18 -12.21 -2.61
CA GLY A 161 5.02 -13.06 -2.88
C GLY A 161 3.84 -12.32 -3.52
N ARG A 162 2.85 -13.06 -4.00
CA ARG A 162 1.58 -12.52 -4.50
C ARG A 162 0.54 -12.60 -3.38
N TYR A 163 -0.23 -11.53 -3.20
CA TYR A 163 -1.41 -11.50 -2.35
C TYR A 163 -2.64 -11.08 -3.16
N GLU A 164 -3.82 -11.47 -2.70
CA GLU A 164 -5.07 -11.23 -3.41
C GLU A 164 -5.61 -9.83 -3.11
N VAL A 165 -5.51 -8.93 -4.09
CA VAL A 165 -6.06 -7.57 -4.00
C VAL A 165 -7.56 -7.61 -4.26
N GLN A 166 -8.33 -7.02 -3.35
CA GLN A 166 -9.73 -6.69 -3.59
C GLN A 166 -9.81 -5.38 -4.40
N THR A 167 -10.71 -5.33 -5.37
CA THR A 167 -10.98 -4.21 -6.27
C THR A 167 -12.45 -3.79 -6.20
N GLY A 168 -12.79 -2.64 -6.76
CA GLY A 168 -14.10 -1.98 -6.65
C GLY A 168 -14.04 -0.55 -6.10
N ARG A 169 -12.83 0.01 -5.87
CA ARG A 169 -12.67 1.40 -5.41
C ARG A 169 -13.10 2.37 -6.49
N ARG A 170 -13.44 3.59 -6.07
CA ARG A 170 -13.76 4.72 -6.94
C ARG A 170 -12.87 5.92 -6.64
N ASP A 171 -12.77 6.81 -7.61
CA ASP A 171 -11.87 7.95 -7.59
C ASP A 171 -12.47 9.15 -6.83
N GLY A 172 -11.67 9.77 -5.96
CA GLY A 172 -12.02 10.94 -5.17
C GLY A 172 -12.07 12.25 -5.95
N PHE A 173 -12.85 13.21 -5.43
CA PHE A 173 -13.04 14.54 -6.04
C PHE A 173 -12.20 15.66 -5.41
N VAL A 174 -11.42 15.37 -4.37
CA VAL A 174 -10.69 16.36 -3.58
C VAL A 174 -9.26 15.90 -3.42
N SER A 175 -8.32 16.79 -3.75
CA SER A 175 -6.89 16.62 -3.48
C SER A 175 -6.39 17.97 -3.01
N LEU A 176 -5.97 18.05 -1.75
CA LEU A 176 -5.54 19.28 -1.10
C LEU A 176 -4.31 18.99 -0.25
N ALA A 177 -3.25 19.78 -0.43
CA ALA A 177 -2.03 19.67 0.37
C ALA A 177 -2.28 19.84 1.88
N SER A 178 -3.35 20.56 2.26
CA SER A 178 -3.81 20.71 3.65
C SER A 178 -4.35 19.43 4.28
N ASN A 179 -4.72 18.43 3.48
CA ASN A 179 -5.26 17.15 3.98
C ASN A 179 -4.16 16.12 4.26
N VAL A 180 -2.91 16.40 3.86
CA VAL A 180 -1.78 15.47 3.96
C VAL A 180 -1.23 15.42 5.40
N ASP A 181 -1.92 14.69 6.28
CA ASP A 181 -1.49 14.36 7.64
C ASP A 181 -0.88 12.94 7.68
N LEU A 182 0.42 12.84 7.36
CA LEU A 182 1.14 11.56 7.28
C LEU A 182 2.05 11.32 8.48
N PRO A 183 2.19 10.07 8.96
CA PRO A 183 3.11 9.72 10.05
C PRO A 183 4.55 10.20 9.78
N SER A 184 5.12 10.95 10.73
CA SER A 184 6.46 11.51 10.59
C SER A 184 7.54 10.46 10.84
N PRO A 185 8.69 10.49 10.13
CA PRO A 185 9.84 9.62 10.41
C PRO A 185 10.44 9.81 11.81
N ARG A 186 10.04 10.86 12.53
CA ARG A 186 10.42 11.18 13.91
C ARG A 186 9.37 10.83 14.98
N PHE A 187 8.24 10.22 14.60
CA PHE A 187 7.24 9.81 15.58
C PHE A 187 7.77 8.71 16.52
N SER A 188 7.26 8.72 17.75
CA SER A 188 7.31 7.56 18.64
C SER A 188 6.42 6.42 18.10
N VAL A 189 6.62 5.22 18.65
CA VAL A 189 5.75 4.07 18.36
C VAL A 189 4.29 4.35 18.76
N SER A 190 4.04 5.03 19.88
CA SER A 190 2.69 5.43 20.30
C SER A 190 2.03 6.41 19.33
N GLN A 191 2.72 7.49 18.93
CA GLN A 191 2.21 8.46 17.95
C GLN A 191 1.89 7.82 16.60
N SER A 192 2.71 6.84 16.20
CA SER A 192 2.49 6.07 14.98
C SER A 192 1.28 5.13 15.13
N ALA A 193 1.16 4.45 16.26
CA ALA A 193 0.00 3.59 16.57
C ALA A 193 -1.30 4.40 16.61
N ASP A 194 -1.28 5.60 17.19
CA ASP A 194 -2.42 6.52 17.20
C ASP A 194 -2.81 6.92 15.76
N ALA A 195 -1.85 7.30 14.92
CA ALA A 195 -2.10 7.66 13.52
C ALA A 195 -2.67 6.50 12.69
N PHE A 196 -2.14 5.29 12.85
CA PHE A 196 -2.64 4.09 12.17
C PHE A 196 -4.01 3.63 12.70
N SER A 197 -4.26 3.76 14.01
CA SER A 197 -5.55 3.39 14.61
C SER A 197 -6.71 4.28 14.17
N LYS A 198 -6.46 5.57 13.88
CA LYS A 198 -7.42 6.48 13.24
C LYS A 198 -7.86 6.00 11.84
N LYS A 199 -7.04 5.17 11.18
CA LYS A 199 -7.36 4.50 9.90
C LYS A 199 -7.85 3.06 10.08
N GLY A 200 -8.20 2.66 11.31
CA GLY A 200 -8.63 1.29 11.62
C GLY A 200 -7.52 0.23 11.55
N ILE A 201 -6.25 0.64 11.42
CA ILE A 201 -5.12 -0.28 11.32
C ILE A 201 -4.53 -0.54 12.71
N GLY A 202 -4.49 -1.81 13.12
CA GLY A 202 -3.97 -2.23 14.42
C GLY A 202 -2.44 -2.19 14.52
N LEU A 203 -1.91 -2.19 15.74
CA LEU A 203 -0.47 -2.09 16.02
C LEU A 203 0.39 -3.11 15.27
N THR A 204 -0.05 -4.38 15.18
CA THR A 204 0.67 -5.41 14.44
C THR A 204 0.72 -5.14 12.94
N ASP A 205 -0.37 -4.62 12.37
CA ASP A 205 -0.45 -4.27 10.95
C ASP A 205 0.38 -3.01 10.66
N MET A 206 0.44 -2.03 11.57
CA MET A 206 1.38 -0.91 11.50
C MET A 206 2.83 -1.38 11.41
N VAL A 207 3.25 -2.29 12.31
CA VAL A 207 4.62 -2.85 12.27
C VAL A 207 4.89 -3.55 10.94
N LEU A 208 3.92 -4.32 10.43
CA LEU A 208 4.03 -5.00 9.14
C LEU A 208 4.18 -4.00 7.98
N LEU A 209 3.34 -2.97 7.92
CA LEU A 209 3.35 -1.95 6.86
C LEU A 209 4.63 -1.12 6.87
N LEU A 210 5.15 -0.75 8.04
CA LEU A 210 6.48 -0.12 8.16
C LEU A 210 7.61 -1.05 7.69
N GLY A 211 7.40 -2.37 7.72
CA GLY A 211 8.25 -3.36 7.05
C GLY A 211 8.44 -3.15 5.54
N GLY A 212 7.56 -2.38 4.88
CA GLY A 212 7.75 -1.93 3.49
C GLY A 212 9.05 -1.13 3.28
N HIS A 213 9.65 -0.60 4.35
CA HIS A 213 10.98 0.01 4.33
C HIS A 213 12.12 -0.97 3.96
N THR A 214 11.88 -2.28 3.91
CA THR A 214 12.86 -3.27 3.43
C THR A 214 13.37 -3.06 1.99
N ILE A 215 12.56 -2.42 1.14
CA ILE A 215 12.90 -2.09 -0.26
C ILE A 215 13.03 -0.58 -0.51
N GLY A 216 12.79 0.23 0.53
CA GLY A 216 12.62 1.67 0.41
C GLY A 216 13.94 2.46 0.41
N PHE A 217 13.86 3.71 -0.05
CA PHE A 217 14.94 4.68 0.02
C PHE A 217 14.44 5.96 0.67
N THR A 218 15.24 6.52 1.57
CA THR A 218 15.00 7.83 2.19
C THR A 218 16.08 8.84 1.77
N ASN A 219 15.89 10.11 2.07
CA ASN A 219 16.86 11.18 1.79
C ASN A 219 17.57 11.59 3.08
N CYS A 220 18.85 11.99 2.99
CA CYS A 220 19.64 12.47 4.14
C CYS A 220 18.89 13.50 5.02
N SER A 221 18.08 14.38 4.41
CA SER A 221 17.29 15.39 5.15
C SER A 221 16.34 14.82 6.22
N LEU A 222 15.90 13.57 6.09
CA LEU A 222 14.91 12.95 7.00
C LEU A 222 15.53 12.28 8.23
N PHE A 223 16.87 12.16 8.31
CA PHE A 223 17.56 11.53 9.45
C PHE A 223 18.92 12.17 9.81
N ARG A 224 19.33 13.26 9.16
CA ARG A 224 20.63 13.92 9.41
C ARG A 224 20.80 14.38 10.86
N ASP A 225 19.71 14.75 11.54
CA ASP A 225 19.70 15.03 12.99
C ASP A 225 20.26 13.85 13.80
N ARG A 226 19.79 12.62 13.53
CA ARG A 226 20.30 11.38 14.17
C ARG A 226 21.79 11.15 13.96
N LEU A 227 22.40 11.73 12.92
CA LEU A 227 23.84 11.58 12.65
C LEU A 227 24.72 12.60 13.38
N TYR A 228 24.19 13.74 13.84
CA TYR A 228 25.03 14.86 14.29
C TYR A 228 24.53 15.59 15.56
N ASN A 229 23.22 15.76 15.72
CA ASN A 229 22.63 16.54 16.80
C ASN A 229 21.23 16.01 17.13
N PHE A 230 21.18 14.75 17.57
CA PHE A 230 19.94 14.10 17.97
C PHE A 230 19.42 14.75 19.26
N ASP A 231 18.13 15.10 19.30
CA ASP A 231 17.45 15.78 20.42
C ASP A 231 18.25 16.95 21.04
N ASN A 232 18.94 17.73 20.21
CA ASN A 232 19.80 18.87 20.59
C ASN A 232 20.98 18.52 21.52
N THR A 233 21.40 17.25 21.59
CA THR A 233 22.49 16.78 22.47
C THR A 233 23.91 17.09 21.96
N GLY A 234 24.05 17.62 20.74
CA GLY A 234 25.34 17.79 20.05
C GLY A 234 26.00 16.46 19.64
N LYS A 235 25.27 15.35 19.69
CA LYS A 235 25.76 13.97 19.48
C LYS A 235 24.88 13.21 18.50
N PRO A 236 25.37 12.12 17.88
CA PRO A 236 24.51 11.20 17.14
C PRO A 236 23.53 10.49 18.08
N ASP A 237 22.46 9.96 17.51
CA ASP A 237 21.48 9.13 18.20
C ASP A 237 22.16 7.89 18.81
N PRO A 238 22.09 7.69 20.15
CA PRO A 238 22.75 6.58 20.82
C PRO A 238 22.14 5.21 20.50
N THR A 239 20.99 5.15 19.82
CA THR A 239 20.33 3.90 19.39
C THR A 239 20.82 3.38 18.04
N MET A 240 21.65 4.14 17.32
CA MET A 240 22.22 3.72 16.04
C MET A 240 23.58 3.01 16.20
N ASP A 241 23.81 1.97 15.39
CA ASP A 241 25.12 1.30 15.24
C ASP A 241 26.22 2.35 14.93
N PRO A 242 27.24 2.53 15.78
CA PRO A 242 28.28 3.53 15.56
C PRO A 242 29.06 3.36 14.25
N LEU A 243 29.21 2.13 13.76
CA LEU A 243 29.83 1.86 12.44
C LEU A 243 28.93 2.34 11.31
N LEU A 244 27.61 2.16 11.45
CA LEU A 244 26.63 2.69 10.50
C LEU A 244 26.63 4.22 10.54
N VAL A 245 26.67 4.86 11.71
CA VAL A 245 26.77 6.33 11.83
C VAL A 245 28.01 6.85 11.11
N MET A 246 29.17 6.21 11.27
CA MET A 246 30.38 6.60 10.53
C MET A 246 30.21 6.47 9.01
N LYS A 247 29.65 5.36 8.52
CA LYS A 247 29.34 5.16 7.09
C LYS A 247 28.37 6.23 6.56
N LEU A 248 27.29 6.50 7.29
CA LEU A 248 26.25 7.45 6.88
C LEU A 248 26.75 8.89 6.90
N ARG A 249 27.67 9.27 7.78
CA ARG A 249 28.29 10.62 7.79
C ARG A 249 29.11 10.90 6.52
N LEU A 250 29.65 9.88 5.86
CA LEU A 250 30.33 10.03 4.56
C LEU A 250 29.34 10.26 3.41
N ILE A 251 28.14 9.65 3.49
CA ILE A 251 27.07 9.76 2.47
C ILE A 251 26.23 11.03 2.67
N CYS A 252 26.03 11.43 3.93
CA CYS A 252 25.23 12.56 4.37
C CYS A 252 26.06 13.57 5.19
N PRO A 253 27.07 14.27 4.62
CA PRO A 253 27.86 15.25 5.36
C PRO A 253 27.01 16.36 5.98
N GLN A 254 27.35 16.78 7.21
CA GLN A 254 26.59 17.76 8.00
C GLN A 254 26.25 19.02 7.20
N ASN A 255 27.28 19.61 6.56
CA ASN A 255 27.19 20.88 5.84
C ASN A 255 26.92 20.71 4.33
N SER A 256 26.48 19.52 3.89
CA SER A 256 26.14 19.30 2.48
C SER A 256 24.86 20.06 2.09
N PRO A 257 24.85 20.82 0.97
CA PRO A 257 23.63 21.36 0.39
C PRO A 257 22.78 20.27 -0.29
N ALA A 258 23.37 19.10 -0.60
CA ALA A 258 22.66 17.97 -1.19
C ALA A 258 21.78 17.26 -0.15
N THR A 259 20.59 17.81 0.09
CA THR A 259 19.59 17.27 1.02
C THR A 259 18.88 16.02 0.48
N ARG A 260 18.90 15.83 -0.85
CA ARG A 260 18.21 14.74 -1.59
C ARG A 260 19.12 13.56 -1.99
N THR A 261 20.24 13.35 -1.28
CA THR A 261 21.05 12.14 -1.47
C THR A 261 20.27 10.92 -0.94
N PRO A 262 19.97 9.92 -1.78
CA PRO A 262 19.19 8.76 -1.37
C PRO A 262 20.04 7.75 -0.60
N VAL A 263 19.46 7.15 0.42
CA VAL A 263 20.03 6.07 1.23
C VAL A 263 18.99 4.97 1.34
N SER A 264 19.39 3.72 1.09
CA SER A 264 18.53 2.55 1.32
C SER A 264 18.06 2.54 2.77
N LEU A 265 16.81 2.19 3.03
CA LEU A 265 16.29 2.06 4.40
C LEU A 265 16.81 0.76 5.04
N ASP A 266 16.82 -0.34 4.28
CA ASP A 266 17.55 -1.56 4.67
C ASP A 266 19.06 -1.41 4.41
N GLN A 267 19.89 -1.72 5.41
CA GLN A 267 21.36 -1.67 5.34
C GLN A 267 22.03 -2.96 4.84
N ASN A 268 21.25 -4.01 4.60
CA ASN A 268 21.68 -5.22 3.93
C ASN A 268 21.69 -5.01 2.40
N LEU A 269 22.89 -4.83 1.83
CA LEU A 269 23.05 -4.60 0.40
C LEU A 269 22.45 -5.71 -0.48
N ALA A 270 22.40 -6.96 0.01
CA ALA A 270 21.79 -8.08 -0.71
C ALA A 270 20.26 -8.01 -0.78
N SER A 271 19.60 -7.22 0.08
CA SER A 271 18.15 -7.05 0.15
C SER A 271 17.63 -5.75 -0.48
N THR A 272 18.51 -4.88 -1.00
CA THR A 272 18.20 -3.51 -1.47
C THR A 272 16.96 -3.38 -2.38
N PHE A 273 16.66 -4.41 -3.17
CA PHE A 273 15.50 -4.46 -4.09
C PHE A 273 14.57 -5.65 -3.83
N ILE A 274 14.58 -6.19 -2.60
CA ILE A 274 13.83 -7.38 -2.20
C ILE A 274 12.87 -7.03 -1.07
N VAL A 275 11.62 -7.48 -1.18
CA VAL A 275 10.68 -7.49 -0.06
C VAL A 275 10.91 -8.77 0.74
N ASP A 276 11.69 -8.66 1.83
CA ASP A 276 11.93 -9.74 2.77
C ASP A 276 12.02 -9.23 4.23
N ASN A 277 12.37 -10.08 5.20
CA ASN A 277 12.41 -9.69 6.62
C ASN A 277 13.75 -9.08 7.08
N SER A 278 14.64 -8.72 6.16
CA SER A 278 15.94 -8.10 6.41
C SER A 278 15.82 -6.76 7.14
N PHE A 279 14.79 -5.95 6.86
CA PHE A 279 14.49 -4.73 7.61
C PHE A 279 14.45 -4.99 9.14
N TYR A 280 13.67 -5.98 9.58
CA TYR A 280 13.53 -6.34 10.99
C TYR A 280 14.86 -6.85 11.59
N LYS A 281 15.67 -7.54 10.79
CA LYS A 281 17.01 -7.98 11.19
C LYS A 281 17.96 -6.78 11.36
N GLN A 282 17.90 -5.77 10.48
CA GLN A 282 18.73 -4.57 10.58
C GLN A 282 18.33 -3.70 11.79
N ILE A 283 17.04 -3.40 12.00
CA ILE A 283 16.63 -2.55 13.13
C ILE A 283 16.98 -3.17 14.49
N ARG A 284 16.98 -4.51 14.61
CA ARG A 284 17.48 -5.23 15.81
C ARG A 284 19.00 -5.14 16.02
N LEU A 285 19.76 -4.72 15.02
CA LEU A 285 21.20 -4.46 15.08
C LEU A 285 21.54 -2.97 15.28
N GLY A 286 20.54 -2.11 15.58
CA GLY A 286 20.75 -0.66 15.65
C GLY A 286 20.86 0.02 14.28
N ARG A 287 20.34 -0.61 13.22
CA ARG A 287 20.53 -0.15 11.82
C ARG A 287 19.28 0.40 11.15
N GLY A 288 18.26 0.77 11.92
CA GLY A 288 17.13 1.57 11.42
C GLY A 288 17.56 2.99 11.09
N ILE A 289 17.23 3.46 9.89
CA ILE A 289 17.64 4.79 9.40
C ILE A 289 16.72 5.89 9.93
N LEU A 290 15.40 5.71 9.86
CA LEU A 290 14.45 6.65 10.46
C LEU A 290 14.36 6.38 11.97
N GLN A 291 13.98 7.41 12.74
CA GLN A 291 13.84 7.28 14.19
C GLN A 291 12.73 6.30 14.55
N ILE A 292 11.59 6.36 13.85
CA ILE A 292 10.51 5.39 14.01
C ILE A 292 10.96 3.95 13.73
N ASP A 293 11.72 3.70 12.64
CA ASP A 293 12.22 2.35 12.29
C ASP A 293 13.04 1.75 13.43
N GLN A 294 13.94 2.55 14.01
CA GLN A 294 14.80 2.09 15.11
C GLN A 294 14.01 1.92 16.41
N ALA A 295 13.00 2.77 16.65
CA ALA A 295 12.12 2.69 17.81
C ALA A 295 11.28 1.40 17.81
N LEU A 296 10.84 0.89 16.65
CA LEU A 296 10.07 -0.36 16.56
C LEU A 296 10.76 -1.55 17.25
N ALA A 297 12.10 -1.63 17.16
CA ALA A 297 12.89 -2.70 17.74
C ALA A 297 13.16 -2.54 19.25
N LEU A 298 12.92 -1.35 19.80
CA LEU A 298 13.28 -0.96 21.17
C LEU A 298 12.05 -0.80 22.07
N ASP A 299 10.94 -0.31 21.50
CA ASP A 299 9.71 -0.02 22.24
C ASP A 299 9.03 -1.31 22.74
N PRO A 300 8.62 -1.38 24.03
CA PRO A 300 7.95 -2.55 24.60
C PRO A 300 6.68 -3.01 23.85
N LEU A 301 5.97 -2.10 23.17
CA LEU A 301 4.75 -2.40 22.43
C LEU A 301 5.03 -3.23 21.16
N THR A 302 6.18 -3.02 20.52
CA THR A 302 6.49 -3.58 19.18
C THR A 302 7.67 -4.52 19.14
N ASN A 303 8.61 -4.46 20.10
CA ASN A 303 9.84 -5.26 20.12
C ASN A 303 9.57 -6.77 19.94
N ASN A 304 8.59 -7.34 20.66
CA ASN A 304 8.21 -8.76 20.50
C ASN A 304 7.73 -9.10 19.08
N THR A 305 6.99 -8.20 18.43
CA THR A 305 6.54 -8.37 17.03
C THR A 305 7.73 -8.28 16.07
N VAL A 306 8.63 -7.32 16.26
CA VAL A 306 9.87 -7.17 15.46
C VAL A 306 10.77 -8.39 15.63
N ALA A 307 10.96 -8.90 16.85
CA ALA A 307 11.72 -10.11 17.12
C ALA A 307 11.09 -11.35 16.48
N SER A 308 9.76 -11.47 16.47
CA SER A 308 9.05 -12.52 15.73
C SER A 308 9.31 -12.41 14.23
N LEU A 309 9.11 -11.24 13.62
CA LEU A 309 9.26 -11.05 12.17
C LEU A 309 10.71 -11.19 11.67
N ALA A 310 11.70 -10.81 12.48
CA ALA A 310 13.12 -10.95 12.16
C ALA A 310 13.60 -12.42 12.11
N ASN A 311 12.95 -13.32 12.85
CA ASN A 311 13.34 -14.73 12.96
C ASN A 311 12.35 -15.70 12.29
N GLY A 312 11.11 -15.25 12.03
CA GLY A 312 10.07 -16.01 11.36
C GLY A 312 10.15 -15.99 9.84
N ASN A 313 9.36 -16.86 9.20
CA ASN A 313 9.21 -16.97 7.75
C ASN A 313 7.82 -16.50 7.26
N ASP A 314 7.02 -15.92 8.15
CA ASP A 314 5.63 -15.53 7.94
C ASP A 314 5.45 -14.06 7.52
N PHE A 315 6.53 -13.25 7.55
CA PHE A 315 6.49 -11.83 7.20
C PHE A 315 5.81 -11.58 5.84
N LEU A 316 6.17 -12.31 4.79
CA LEU A 316 5.64 -12.06 3.43
C LEU A 316 4.11 -12.21 3.36
N ALA A 317 3.58 -13.30 3.93
CA ALA A 317 2.15 -13.56 3.97
C ALA A 317 1.41 -12.51 4.80
N ARG A 318 1.97 -12.13 5.96
CA ARG A 318 1.37 -11.12 6.85
C ARG A 318 1.48 -9.70 6.30
N PHE A 319 2.55 -9.39 5.56
CA PHE A 319 2.70 -8.13 4.84
C PHE A 319 1.64 -7.99 3.75
N GLY A 320 1.41 -9.04 2.95
CA GLY A 320 0.31 -9.08 2.00
C GLY A 320 -1.06 -8.86 2.65
N GLN A 321 -1.32 -9.50 3.80
CA GLN A 321 -2.56 -9.27 4.56
C GLN A 321 -2.68 -7.83 5.07
N ALA A 322 -1.60 -7.23 5.56
CA ALA A 322 -1.59 -5.83 6.01
C ALA A 322 -1.78 -4.85 4.84
N MET A 323 -1.22 -5.13 3.66
CA MET A 323 -1.44 -4.37 2.42
C MET A 323 -2.90 -4.45 1.95
N VAL A 324 -3.56 -5.61 2.09
CA VAL A 324 -5.01 -5.73 1.81
C VAL A 324 -5.84 -4.89 2.78
N LYS A 325 -5.52 -4.90 4.09
CA LYS A 325 -6.19 -4.05 5.09
C LYS A 325 -5.98 -2.56 4.82
N LEU A 326 -4.75 -2.14 4.52
CA LEU A 326 -4.44 -0.77 4.09
C LEU A 326 -5.29 -0.37 2.88
N GLY A 327 -5.42 -1.27 1.90
CA GLY A 327 -6.27 -1.08 0.72
C GLY A 327 -7.77 -0.95 0.99
N ALA A 328 -8.26 -1.23 2.20
CA ALA A 328 -9.67 -1.10 2.58
C ALA A 328 -9.97 0.18 3.39
N VAL A 329 -8.97 1.05 3.60
CA VAL A 329 -9.12 2.30 4.36
C VAL A 329 -9.96 3.33 3.59
N ASP A 330 -11.04 3.78 4.24
CA ASP A 330 -11.90 4.91 3.85
C ASP A 330 -12.31 4.92 2.35
N VAL A 331 -12.55 3.75 1.77
CA VAL A 331 -12.74 3.59 0.31
C VAL A 331 -14.09 4.09 -0.19
N LEU A 332 -14.09 4.71 -1.37
CA LEU A 332 -15.30 5.10 -2.10
C LEU A 332 -15.82 3.92 -2.95
N THR A 333 -17.13 3.64 -2.87
CA THR A 333 -17.80 2.55 -3.61
C THR A 333 -19.14 3.00 -4.22
N ASP A 334 -19.70 2.20 -5.13
CA ASP A 334 -20.97 2.44 -5.85
C ASP A 334 -21.12 3.83 -6.51
N SER A 335 -21.83 4.74 -5.86
CA SER A 335 -22.12 6.11 -6.33
C SER A 335 -21.23 7.17 -5.66
N GLN A 336 -20.34 6.77 -4.76
CA GLN A 336 -19.36 7.64 -4.13
C GLN A 336 -18.16 7.79 -5.06
N GLY A 337 -17.71 9.00 -5.34
CA GLY A 337 -16.60 9.21 -6.29
C GLY A 337 -16.96 8.87 -7.76
N GLU A 338 -15.96 8.88 -8.62
CA GLU A 338 -16.10 8.62 -10.06
C GLU A 338 -15.20 7.48 -10.57
N ILE A 339 -15.27 7.20 -11.87
CA ILE A 339 -14.21 6.50 -12.60
C ILE A 339 -13.61 7.55 -13.53
N ARG A 340 -12.43 8.07 -13.21
CA ARG A 340 -11.79 9.11 -14.05
C ARG A 340 -11.37 8.52 -15.39
N GLU A 341 -11.49 9.28 -16.47
CA GLU A 341 -10.87 8.96 -17.77
C GLU A 341 -9.34 9.17 -17.70
N SER A 342 -8.90 10.22 -17.01
CA SER A 342 -7.48 10.52 -16.76
C SER A 342 -7.20 10.70 -15.28
N CYS A 343 -6.19 10.02 -14.73
CA CYS A 343 -5.90 10.07 -13.30
C CYS A 343 -5.47 11.46 -12.79
N HIS A 344 -5.06 12.36 -13.68
CA HIS A 344 -4.67 13.74 -13.36
C HIS A 344 -5.85 14.67 -13.05
N LEU A 345 -7.04 14.36 -13.58
CA LEU A 345 -8.15 15.31 -13.68
C LEU A 345 -9.48 14.65 -13.29
N LYS A 346 -10.35 15.43 -12.66
CA LYS A 346 -11.74 15.04 -12.45
C LYS A 346 -12.49 15.06 -13.78
N ASN A 347 -13.44 14.15 -13.99
CA ASN A 347 -14.24 14.22 -15.21
C ASN A 347 -15.08 15.50 -15.19
N LYS A 348 -15.35 16.05 -16.38
CA LYS A 348 -16.30 17.17 -16.51
C LYS A 348 -17.72 16.66 -16.22
N PRO A 349 -18.56 17.44 -15.51
CA PRO A 349 -19.98 17.11 -15.40
C PRO A 349 -20.58 16.89 -16.78
N ARG A 350 -21.23 15.74 -17.01
CA ARG A 350 -21.93 15.50 -18.27
C ARG A 350 -23.05 16.53 -18.40
N SER A 351 -22.93 17.44 -19.36
CA SER A 351 -24.01 18.34 -19.72
C SER A 351 -25.18 17.53 -20.27
N THR A 352 -26.19 17.29 -19.43
CA THR A 352 -27.47 16.74 -19.89
C THR A 352 -28.13 17.74 -20.81
N PHE A 353 -27.90 17.58 -22.12
CA PHE A 353 -28.77 18.14 -23.13
C PHE A 353 -30.15 17.55 -22.93
N LEU A 354 -31.03 18.33 -22.30
CA LEU A 354 -32.46 18.08 -22.31
C LEU A 354 -32.92 18.26 -23.76
N PHE A 355 -33.01 17.14 -24.48
CA PHE A 355 -33.77 17.08 -25.72
C PHE A 355 -35.25 17.25 -25.35
N GLY A 356 -35.76 18.47 -25.54
CA GLY A 356 -37.18 18.81 -25.53
C GLY A 356 -37.72 18.98 -26.95
#